data_AF-A0A1X7SH15-F1
#
_entry.id   AF-A0A1X7SH15-F1
#
_cell.length_a   1.000
_cell.length_b   1.000
_cell.length_c   1.000
_cell.angle_alpha   90.00
_cell.angle_beta   90.00
_cell.angle_gamma   90.00
#
_symmetry.space_group_name_H-M   'P 1'
#
loop_
_entity.id
_entity.type
_entity.pdbx_description
1 polymer ?
#
loop_
_entity_poly.entity_id
_entity_poly.type
_entity_poly.pdbx_seq_one_letter_code
_entity_poly.pdbx_strand_id
1 'polypeptide(L)'
;MPPLATPPLSGIIIALCCHQRCQWDSIYGIELWKELGFNSIDFHLITLMSSWAVCGQRSADKDTKGYIPHAKEPMGLKCKELINLIRVHELRKNGFQTHLLYYVDRRTSLENVLLIALPH
;
A
#
# COMPACT_ATOMS: atom_id res chain seq x y z
N MET A 1 -12.80 -33.31 29.13
CA MET A 1 -12.22 -31.96 29.00
C MET A 1 -13.14 -31.16 28.09
N PRO A 2 -13.67 -30.00 28.52
CA PRO A 2 -14.33 -29.10 27.58
C PRO A 2 -13.28 -28.54 26.59
N PRO A 3 -13.65 -28.25 25.33
CA PRO A 3 -12.73 -27.59 24.41
C PRO A 3 -12.37 -26.21 24.97
N LEU A 4 -11.08 -25.89 25.01
CA LEU A 4 -10.61 -24.54 25.29
C LEU A 4 -11.14 -23.64 24.17
N ALA A 5 -12.05 -22.73 24.51
CA ALA A 5 -12.54 -21.72 23.57
C ALA A 5 -11.33 -20.94 23.04
N THR A 6 -11.14 -20.92 21.72
CA THR A 6 -10.12 -20.06 21.12
C THR A 6 -10.43 -18.62 21.50
N PRO A 7 -9.47 -17.86 22.05
CA PRO A 7 -9.70 -16.47 22.36
C PRO A 7 -10.14 -15.72 21.08
N PRO A 8 -11.07 -14.76 21.19
CA PRO A 8 -11.53 -14.01 20.02
C PRO A 8 -10.36 -13.32 19.32
N LEU A 9 -10.42 -13.26 17.99
CA LEU A 9 -9.40 -12.60 17.18
C LEU A 9 -9.26 -11.13 17.62
N SER A 10 -8.10 -10.76 18.14
CA SER A 10 -7.87 -9.39 18.66
C SER A 10 -7.59 -8.35 17.58
N GLY A 11 -7.38 -8.77 16.33
CA GLY A 11 -7.12 -7.89 15.19
C GLY A 11 -6.18 -8.52 14.18
N ILE A 12 -5.87 -7.74 13.14
CA ILE A 12 -4.93 -8.12 12.08
C ILE A 12 -3.82 -7.08 11.95
N ILE A 13 -2.63 -7.57 11.59
CA ILE A 13 -1.46 -6.76 11.30
C ILE A 13 -0.87 -7.27 9.99
N ILE A 14 -0.67 -6.39 9.00
CA ILE A 14 -0.16 -6.74 7.68
C ILE A 14 0.94 -5.78 7.27
N ALA A 15 2.13 -6.31 6.97
CA ALA A 15 3.20 -5.53 6.33
C ALA A 15 2.83 -5.31 4.85
N LEU A 16 2.73 -4.06 4.43
CA LEU A 16 2.30 -3.70 3.08
C LEU A 16 3.52 -3.51 2.17
N CYS A 17 3.77 -4.48 1.28
CA CYS A 17 4.99 -4.51 0.45
C CYS A 17 4.78 -4.86 -1.03
N CYS A 18 3.63 -5.44 -1.42
CA CYS A 18 3.40 -5.99 -2.76
C CYS A 18 2.40 -5.15 -3.59
N HIS A 19 2.48 -3.83 -3.53
CA HIS A 19 1.57 -2.92 -4.24
C HIS A 19 1.51 -3.19 -5.75
N GLN A 20 2.65 -3.44 -6.37
CA GLN A 20 2.80 -3.77 -7.79
C GLN A 20 2.17 -5.10 -8.21
N ARG A 21 1.81 -5.96 -7.25
CA ARG A 21 1.13 -7.23 -7.50
C ARG A 21 -0.38 -7.16 -7.28
N CYS A 22 -0.90 -6.02 -6.84
CA CYS A 22 -2.34 -5.84 -6.69
C CYS A 22 -3.01 -5.89 -8.07
N GLN A 23 -4.16 -6.55 -8.14
CA GLN A 23 -4.91 -6.72 -9.39
C GLN A 23 -6.26 -6.03 -9.25
N TRP A 24 -6.72 -5.43 -10.34
CA TRP A 24 -8.00 -4.72 -10.38
C TRP A 24 -9.18 -5.60 -9.94
N ASP A 25 -9.20 -6.86 -10.39
CA ASP A 25 -10.33 -7.76 -10.17
C ASP A 25 -10.41 -8.32 -8.73
N SER A 26 -9.35 -8.14 -7.93
CA SER A 26 -9.27 -8.66 -6.56
C SER A 26 -8.84 -7.64 -5.52
N ILE A 27 -8.74 -6.35 -5.90
CA ILE A 27 -8.37 -5.32 -4.94
C ILE A 27 -9.51 -5.07 -3.96
N TYR A 28 -9.16 -5.06 -2.67
CA TYR A 28 -10.09 -4.65 -1.63
C TYR A 28 -10.44 -3.15 -1.78
N GLY A 29 -11.73 -2.82 -1.76
CA GLY A 29 -12.19 -1.45 -1.95
C GLY A 29 -12.41 -1.02 -3.39
N ILE A 30 -12.63 -1.97 -4.31
CA ILE A 30 -12.83 -1.70 -5.73
C ILE A 30 -13.94 -0.66 -6.02
N GLU A 31 -14.98 -0.61 -5.19
CA GLU A 31 -16.06 0.39 -5.37
C GLU A 31 -15.57 1.81 -5.10
N LEU A 32 -14.74 2.04 -4.08
CA LEU A 32 -14.15 3.36 -3.84
C LEU A 32 -13.20 3.78 -4.97
N TRP A 33 -12.44 2.84 -5.55
CA TRP A 33 -11.63 3.13 -6.74
C TRP A 33 -12.49 3.67 -7.89
N LYS A 34 -13.62 3.01 -8.16
CA LYS A 34 -14.58 3.45 -9.20
C LYS A 34 -15.24 4.78 -8.85
N GLU A 35 -15.65 4.99 -7.60
CA GLU A 35 -16.26 6.24 -7.12
C GLU A 35 -15.32 7.44 -7.27
N LEU A 36 -14.01 7.23 -7.07
CA LEU A 36 -12.97 8.23 -7.31
C LEU A 36 -12.66 8.46 -8.80
N GLY A 37 -13.31 7.72 -9.71
CA GLY A 37 -13.17 7.87 -11.15
C GLY A 37 -12.03 7.05 -11.78
N PHE A 38 -11.41 6.13 -11.04
CA PHE A 38 -10.36 5.27 -11.59
C PHE A 38 -10.96 4.05 -12.31
N ASN A 39 -10.29 3.64 -13.39
CA ASN A 39 -10.57 2.38 -14.08
C ASN A 39 -9.37 1.41 -13.96
N SER A 40 -9.49 0.23 -14.59
CA SER A 40 -8.46 -0.81 -14.56
C SER A 40 -7.13 -0.39 -15.17
N ILE A 41 -7.14 0.49 -16.18
CA ILE A 41 -5.94 1.04 -16.81
C ILE A 41 -5.24 1.98 -15.83
N ASP A 42 -5.96 2.90 -15.21
CA ASP A 42 -5.39 3.82 -14.23
C ASP A 42 -4.78 3.05 -13.05
N PHE A 43 -5.51 2.06 -12.54
CA PHE A 43 -5.03 1.20 -11.45
C PHE A 43 -3.78 0.41 -11.85
N HIS A 44 -3.73 -0.10 -13.08
CA HIS A 44 -2.54 -0.78 -13.61
C HIS A 44 -1.33 0.18 -13.65
N LEU A 45 -1.52 1.42 -14.11
CA LEU A 45 -0.46 2.43 -14.10
C LEU A 45 -0.02 2.78 -12.68
N ILE A 46 -0.95 2.94 -11.73
CA ILE A 46 -0.65 3.22 -10.32
C ILE A 46 0.16 2.08 -9.69
N THR A 47 -0.23 0.83 -9.94
CA THR A 47 0.50 -0.34 -9.43
C THR A 47 1.89 -0.47 -10.05
N LEU A 48 2.06 -0.18 -11.34
CA LEU A 48 3.39 -0.08 -11.98
C LEU A 48 4.24 1.04 -11.37
N MET A 49 3.67 2.24 -11.23
CA MET A 49 4.35 3.41 -10.66
C MET A 49 4.72 3.20 -9.20
N SER A 50 4.01 2.36 -8.45
CA SER A 50 4.37 2.02 -7.06
C SER A 50 5.78 1.42 -6.93
N SER A 51 6.26 0.73 -7.98
CA SER A 51 7.64 0.20 -8.03
C SER A 51 8.70 1.31 -8.07
N TRP A 52 8.34 2.54 -8.45
CA TRP A 52 9.26 3.65 -8.50
C TRP A 52 9.67 4.18 -7.12
N ALA A 53 8.94 3.79 -6.07
CA ALA A 53 9.26 4.14 -4.68
C ALA A 53 10.66 3.67 -4.24
N VAL A 54 11.29 2.76 -5.00
CA VAL A 54 12.66 2.27 -4.74
C VAL A 54 13.73 2.85 -5.66
N CYS A 55 13.35 3.70 -6.63
CA CYS A 55 14.28 4.24 -7.62
C CYS A 55 15.34 5.20 -7.03
N GLY A 56 15.04 5.91 -5.94
CA GLY A 56 15.98 6.87 -5.33
C GLY A 56 17.22 6.24 -4.67
N GLN A 57 17.26 4.90 -4.54
CA GLN A 57 18.42 4.19 -3.97
C GLN A 57 19.41 3.67 -5.03
N ARG A 58 19.08 3.74 -6.32
CA ARG A 58 20.03 3.39 -7.38
C ARG A 58 20.88 4.61 -7.68
N SER A 59 22.19 4.49 -7.49
CA SER A 59 23.19 5.51 -7.86
C SER A 59 22.81 6.15 -9.19
N ALA A 60 22.75 7.48 -9.22
CA ALA A 60 22.38 8.23 -10.41
C ALA A 60 23.35 7.89 -11.55
N ASP A 61 22.95 7.00 -12.46
CA ASP A 61 23.62 6.87 -13.75
C ASP A 61 23.50 8.21 -14.45
N LYS A 62 24.65 8.88 -14.62
CA LYS A 62 24.77 10.27 -15.09
C LYS A 62 24.40 10.48 -16.56
N ASP A 63 23.93 9.46 -17.26
CA ASP A 63 23.88 9.45 -18.72
C ASP A 63 22.50 9.62 -19.36
N THR A 64 21.45 9.99 -18.62
CA THR A 64 20.14 10.28 -19.25
C THR A 64 19.87 11.77 -19.38
N LYS A 65 20.42 12.37 -20.44
CA LYS A 65 19.99 13.70 -20.93
C LYS A 65 18.51 13.63 -21.32
N GLY A 66 17.62 14.11 -20.45
CA GLY A 66 16.19 14.32 -20.73
C GLY A 66 15.20 13.49 -19.90
N TYR A 67 15.67 12.62 -19.01
CA TYR A 67 14.77 11.85 -18.14
C TYR A 67 14.49 12.59 -16.83
N ILE A 68 13.35 12.32 -16.19
CA ILE A 68 12.99 12.87 -14.87
C ILE A 68 13.23 11.81 -13.76
N PRO A 69 14.45 11.27 -13.52
CA PRO A 69 14.69 10.31 -12.44
C PRO A 69 14.21 10.82 -11.08
N HIS A 70 14.33 12.13 -10.83
CA HIS A 70 14.03 12.73 -9.52
C HIS A 70 12.54 12.73 -9.15
N ALA A 71 11.63 12.65 -10.12
CA ALA A 71 10.19 12.64 -9.83
C ALA A 71 9.64 11.24 -9.56
N LYS A 72 10.36 10.19 -9.97
CA LYS A 72 9.90 8.80 -9.89
C LYS A 72 9.65 8.32 -8.47
N GLU A 73 10.61 8.49 -7.57
CA GLU A 73 10.47 8.03 -6.19
C GLU A 73 9.31 8.71 -5.47
N PRO A 74 9.18 10.06 -5.49
CA PRO A 74 8.02 10.74 -4.93
C PRO A 74 6.68 10.26 -5.52
N MET A 75 6.61 10.03 -6.83
CA MET A 75 5.40 9.50 -7.47
C MET A 75 5.08 8.07 -7.02
N GLY A 76 6.09 7.21 -6.93
CA GLY A 76 5.91 5.84 -6.47
C GLY A 76 5.45 5.76 -5.02
N LEU A 77 5.99 6.62 -4.14
CA LEU A 77 5.52 6.74 -2.76
C LEU A 77 4.05 7.17 -2.70
N LYS A 78 3.63 8.16 -3.50
CA LYS A 78 2.23 8.57 -3.60
C LYS A 78 1.32 7.44 -4.10
N CYS A 79 1.77 6.65 -5.06
CA CYS A 79 1.01 5.50 -5.56
C CYS A 79 0.82 4.42 -4.48
N LYS A 80 1.88 4.11 -3.72
CA LYS A 80 1.78 3.20 -2.57
C LYS A 80 0.81 3.73 -1.51
N GLU A 81 0.91 5.01 -1.20
CA GLU A 81 0.05 5.67 -0.21
C GLU A 81 -1.41 5.66 -0.64
N LEU A 82 -1.73 5.97 -1.89
CA LEU A 82 -3.09 5.92 -2.43
C LEU A 82 -3.73 4.54 -2.24
N ILE A 83 -3.01 3.47 -2.60
CA ILE A 83 -3.48 2.10 -2.40
C ILE A 83 -3.72 1.80 -0.91
N ASN A 84 -2.83 2.26 -0.03
CA ASN A 84 -2.96 2.05 1.42
C ASN A 84 -4.16 2.81 2.00
N LEU A 85 -4.36 4.06 1.59
CA LEU A 85 -5.45 4.90 2.07
C LEU A 85 -6.83 4.33 1.69
N ILE A 86 -6.95 3.74 0.50
CA ILE A 86 -8.19 3.07 0.10
C ILE A 86 -8.46 1.85 1.01
N ARG A 87 -7.44 1.04 1.32
CA ARG A 87 -7.58 -0.07 2.29
C ARG A 87 -8.01 0.43 3.67
N VAL A 88 -7.41 1.52 4.14
CA VAL A 88 -7.77 2.14 5.43
C VAL A 88 -9.19 2.66 5.43
N HIS A 89 -9.61 3.34 4.36
CA HIS A 89 -10.97 3.85 4.22
C HIS A 89 -11.98 2.71 4.34
N GLU A 90 -11.79 1.66 3.55
CA GLU A 90 -12.71 0.52 3.53
C GLU A 90 -12.76 -0.23 4.86
N LEU A 91 -11.61 -0.44 5.51
CA LEU A 91 -11.60 -1.07 6.84
C LEU A 91 -12.35 -0.22 7.88
N ARG A 92 -12.15 1.10 7.87
CA ARG A 92 -12.87 2.02 8.78
C ARG A 92 -14.36 2.03 8.49
N LYS A 93 -14.76 2.05 7.22
CA LYS A 93 -16.16 1.94 6.78
C LYS A 93 -16.80 0.63 7.27
N ASN A 94 -16.03 -0.44 7.38
CA ASN A 94 -16.46 -1.74 7.90
C ASN A 94 -16.30 -1.89 9.43
N GLY A 95 -16.08 -0.80 10.17
CA GLY A 95 -16.07 -0.82 11.65
C GLY A 95 -14.76 -1.30 12.28
N PHE A 96 -13.63 -1.19 11.57
CA PHE A 96 -12.32 -1.45 12.16
C PHE A 96 -11.62 -0.16 12.58
N GLN A 97 -11.05 -0.14 13.78
CA GLN A 97 -10.07 0.87 14.15
C GLN A 97 -8.76 0.57 13.40
N THR A 98 -8.46 1.38 12.39
CA THR A 98 -7.38 1.11 11.43
C THR A 98 -6.30 2.19 11.41
N HIS A 99 -5.02 1.78 11.43
CA HIS A 99 -3.85 2.65 11.41
C HIS A 99 -2.79 2.17 10.40
N LEU A 100 -2.03 3.12 9.86
CA LEU A 100 -0.78 2.86 9.15
C LEU A 100 0.38 3.32 10.04
N LEU A 101 1.39 2.47 10.22
CA LEU A 101 2.56 2.78 11.04
C LEU A 101 3.84 2.40 10.30
N TYR A 102 4.93 3.11 10.58
CA TYR A 102 6.26 2.69 10.14
C TYR A 102 6.88 1.77 11.18
N TYR A 103 7.12 0.50 10.81
CA TYR A 103 7.62 -0.50 11.75
C TYR A 103 9.15 -0.58 11.80
N VAL A 104 9.83 0.02 10.82
CA VAL A 104 11.29 0.09 10.76
C VAL A 104 11.72 1.36 10.02
N ASP A 105 12.95 1.82 10.29
CA ASP A 105 13.55 2.92 9.55
C ASP A 105 13.63 2.60 8.04
N ARG A 106 13.38 3.61 7.21
CA ARG A 106 13.36 3.47 5.75
C ARG A 106 14.73 3.04 5.17
N ARG A 107 15.83 3.32 5.88
CA ARG A 107 17.18 2.86 5.53
C ARG A 107 17.32 1.35 5.65
N THR A 108 16.53 0.71 6.52
CA THR A 108 16.51 -0.75 6.69
C THR A 108 15.62 -1.45 5.66
N SER A 109 14.42 -0.90 5.41
CA SER A 109 13.50 -1.41 4.39
C SER A 109 12.71 -0.27 3.76
N LEU A 110 12.58 -0.30 2.43
CA LEU A 110 11.69 0.60 1.70
C LEU A 110 10.22 0.16 1.78
N GLU A 111 9.98 -1.09 2.17
CA GLU A 111 8.67 -1.63 2.53
C GLU A 111 8.59 -1.62 4.06
N ASN A 112 8.31 -0.46 4.65
CA ASN A 112 8.32 -0.26 6.10
C ASN A 112 6.95 0.16 6.67
N VAL A 113 5.88 0.06 5.87
CA VAL A 113 4.52 0.40 6.30
C VAL A 113 3.78 -0.85 6.77
N LEU A 114 3.17 -0.73 7.93
CA LEU A 114 2.33 -1.71 8.60
C LEU A 114 0.89 -1.22 8.62
N LEU A 115 -0.06 -2.07 8.25
CA LEU A 115 -1.48 -1.83 8.49
C LEU A 115 -1.93 -2.62 9.70
N ILE A 116 -2.58 -1.93 10.64
CA ILE A 116 -3.20 -2.53 11.82
C ILE A 116 -4.70 -2.28 11.72
N ALA A 117 -5.50 -3.33 11.85
CA ALA A 117 -6.96 -3.22 11.97
C ALA A 117 -7.45 -4.00 13.19
N LEU A 118 -8.06 -3.28 14.13
CA LEU A 118 -8.61 -3.83 15.37
C LEU A 118 -10.15 -3.87 15.26
N PRO A 119 -10.81 -4.97 15.66
CA PRO A 119 -12.25 -4.99 15.79
C PRO A 119 -12.67 -3.99 16.89
N HIS A 120 -13.84 -3.39 16.71
CA HIS A 120 -14.48 -2.58 17.76
C HIS A 120 -14.99 -3.43 18.92
#